data_AF-A0A0G1Z6S8-F1
#
_entry.id   AF-A0A0G1Z6S8-F1
#
_cell.length_a   1.000
_cell.length_b   1.000
_cell.length_c   1.000
_cell.angle_alpha   90.00
_cell.angle_beta   90.00
_cell.angle_gamma   90.00
#
_symmetry.space_group_name_H-M   'P 1'
#
loop_
_entity.id
_entity.type
_entity.pdbx_description
1 polymer ?
#
loop_
_entity_poly.entity_id
_entity_poly.type
_entity_poly.pdbx_seq_one_letter_code
_entity_poly.pdbx_strand_id
1 'polypeptide(L)'
;MLYLGEGFKKTDVTGMGNTNPLILKTFVTLIKKCYGAKNDQLQCQLHLRADQNEKEIRNYWSSELNLPLQCFKFVYFDKRTVGSKTYPDYKGVCMVRWGNVAIQRKLINLSKDFCERIISMGA
;
A
#
# COMPACT_ATOMS: atom_id res chain seq x y z
N MET A 1 -13.08 6.83 0.70
CA MET A 1 -12.17 7.62 -0.16
C MET A 1 -10.78 7.04 -0.31
N LEU A 2 -10.08 6.65 0.76
CA LEU A 2 -8.70 6.12 0.69
C LEU A 2 -8.48 5.11 -0.45
N TYR A 3 -9.31 4.06 -0.50
CA TYR A 3 -9.17 3.01 -1.50
C TYR A 3 -9.52 3.47 -2.94
N LEU A 4 -10.43 4.45 -3.08
CA LEU A 4 -10.77 5.02 -4.38
C LEU A 4 -9.65 5.90 -4.94
N GLY A 5 -8.86 6.59 -4.10
CA GLY A 5 -7.68 7.33 -4.56
C GLY A 5 -6.53 6.37 -4.88
N GLU A 6 -6.12 5.61 -3.88
CA GLU A 6 -4.80 4.97 -3.83
C GLU A 6 -4.84 3.45 -4.06
N GLY A 7 -6.02 2.83 -3.96
CA GLY A 7 -6.18 1.39 -4.12
C GLY A 7 -5.91 0.93 -5.54
N PHE A 8 -5.46 -0.32 -5.67
CA PHE A 8 -5.37 -1.02 -6.95
C PHE A 8 -6.80 -1.31 -7.45
N LYS A 9 -7.14 -0.78 -8.62
CA LYS A 9 -8.51 -0.80 -9.17
C LYS A 9 -8.71 -1.81 -10.31
N LYS A 10 -7.63 -2.18 -10.99
CA LYS A 10 -7.63 -2.99 -12.22
C LYS A 10 -6.95 -4.36 -12.04
N THR A 11 -6.77 -4.79 -10.80
CA THR A 11 -6.09 -6.04 -10.45
C THR A 11 -7.01 -6.92 -9.63
N ASP A 12 -6.87 -8.24 -9.70
CA ASP A 12 -7.66 -9.19 -8.90
C ASP A 12 -7.18 -9.33 -7.44
N VAL A 13 -6.58 -8.26 -6.90
CA VAL A 13 -6.05 -8.24 -5.53
C VAL A 13 -6.50 -6.98 -4.81
N THR A 14 -6.75 -7.12 -3.51
CA THR A 14 -6.92 -5.97 -2.63
C THR A 14 -5.56 -5.43 -2.26
N GLY A 15 -5.26 -4.19 -2.58
CA GLY A 15 -3.96 -3.62 -2.27
C GLY A 15 -3.85 -2.17 -2.65
N MET A 16 -2.76 -1.56 -2.21
CA MET A 16 -2.39 -0.20 -2.56
C MET A 16 -0.90 0.02 -2.38
N GLY A 17 -0.37 1.05 -3.03
CA GLY A 17 1.01 1.50 -2.85
C GLY A 17 1.08 2.96 -2.50
N ASN A 18 1.99 3.35 -1.60
CA ASN A 18 2.21 4.75 -1.27
C ASN A 18 3.63 4.97 -0.72
N THR A 19 4.10 6.22 -0.78
CA THR A 19 5.35 6.65 -0.15
C THR A 19 5.13 7.12 1.29
N ASN A 20 3.90 7.50 1.64
CA ASN A 20 3.53 7.99 2.95
C ASN A 20 3.16 6.83 3.90
N PRO A 21 3.90 6.63 5.00
CA PRO A 21 3.63 5.55 5.95
C PRO A 21 2.29 5.66 6.65
N LEU A 22 1.77 6.87 6.90
CA LEU A 22 0.46 7.08 7.53
C LEU A 22 -0.67 6.49 6.68
N ILE A 23 -0.58 6.64 5.36
CA ILE A 23 -1.57 6.12 4.40
C ILE A 23 -1.57 4.58 4.44
N LEU A 24 -0.40 3.96 4.31
CA LEU A 24 -0.31 2.49 4.30
C LEU A 24 -0.62 1.89 5.67
N LYS A 25 -0.19 2.52 6.76
CA LYS A 25 -0.51 2.08 8.12
C LYS A 25 -2.01 2.10 8.37
N THR A 26 -2.70 3.15 7.90
CA THR A 26 -4.17 3.23 7.93
C THR A 26 -4.79 2.06 7.17
N PHE A 27 -4.33 1.77 5.96
CA PHE A 27 -4.85 0.66 5.16
C PHE A 27 -4.60 -0.72 5.78
N VAL A 28 -3.38 -1.01 6.20
CA VAL A 28 -3.00 -2.26 6.87
C VAL A 28 -3.85 -2.46 8.13
N THR A 29 -4.02 -1.40 8.92
CA THR A 29 -4.85 -1.45 10.13
C THR A 29 -6.30 -1.72 9.80
N LEU A 30 -6.85 -1.07 8.77
CA LEU A 30 -8.24 -1.26 8.33
C LEU A 30 -8.48 -2.69 7.87
N ILE A 31 -7.63 -3.27 7.02
CA ILE A 31 -7.83 -4.65 6.55
C ILE A 31 -7.65 -5.68 7.67
N LYS A 32 -6.74 -5.44 8.62
CA LYS A 32 -6.58 -6.28 9.80
C LYS A 32 -7.81 -6.21 10.73
N LYS A 33 -8.25 -5.01 11.08
CA LYS A 33 -9.33 -4.81 12.07
C LYS A 33 -10.73 -5.08 11.51
N CYS A 34 -11.03 -4.63 10.30
CA CYS A 34 -12.37 -4.73 9.73
C CYS A 34 -12.60 -6.03 8.94
N TYR A 35 -11.53 -6.67 8.47
CA TYR A 35 -11.62 -7.82 7.57
C TYR A 35 -10.77 -9.02 8.00
N GLY A 36 -10.10 -8.95 9.15
CA GLY A 36 -9.39 -10.09 9.75
C GLY A 36 -8.15 -10.53 8.98
N ALA A 37 -7.54 -9.66 8.17
CA ALA A 37 -6.32 -9.99 7.44
C ALA A 37 -5.20 -10.39 8.41
N LYS A 38 -4.52 -11.50 8.12
CA LYS A 38 -3.38 -12.00 8.92
C LYS A 38 -2.05 -11.68 8.22
N ASN A 39 -0.97 -11.59 9.00
CA ASN A 39 0.36 -11.21 8.47
C ASN A 39 0.85 -12.15 7.35
N ASP A 40 0.58 -13.45 7.46
CA ASP A 40 0.92 -14.48 6.47
C ASP A 40 0.16 -14.34 5.15
N GLN A 41 -0.96 -13.62 5.14
CA GLN A 41 -1.74 -13.30 3.95
C GLN A 41 -1.33 -11.98 3.29
N LEU A 42 -0.49 -11.19 3.97
CA LEU A 42 -0.03 -9.89 3.48
C LEU A 42 1.31 -10.04 2.77
N GLN A 43 1.40 -9.43 1.59
CA GLN A 43 2.64 -9.36 0.82
C GLN A 43 2.98 -7.90 0.54
N CYS A 44 4.21 -7.53 0.85
CA CYS A 44 4.78 -6.23 0.58
C CYS A 44 5.79 -6.32 -0.56
N GLN A 45 5.71 -5.35 -1.47
CA GLN A 45 6.67 -5.15 -2.54
C GLN A 45 7.20 -3.72 -2.45
N LEU A 46 8.51 -3.58 -2.47
CA LEU A 46 9.18 -2.28 -2.41
C LEU A 46 9.66 -1.87 -3.79
N HIS A 47 9.34 -0.66 -4.21
CA HIS A 47 9.92 -0.03 -5.39
C HIS A 47 10.93 1.02 -4.91
N LEU A 48 12.20 0.74 -5.15
CA LEU A 48 13.33 1.51 -4.68
C LEU A 48 14.03 2.19 -5.85
N ARG A 49 14.70 3.31 -5.57
CA ARG A 49 15.69 3.90 -6.45
C ARG A 49 16.99 3.09 -6.40
N ALA A 50 17.78 3.17 -7.46
CA ALA A 50 18.93 2.31 -7.69
C ALA A 50 20.04 2.42 -6.62
N ASP A 51 20.13 3.55 -5.92
CA ASP A 51 21.11 3.81 -4.87
C ASP A 51 20.61 3.51 -3.45
N GLN A 52 19.36 3.05 -3.29
CA GLN A 52 18.81 2.74 -1.97
C GLN A 52 19.23 1.36 -1.46
N ASN A 53 19.42 1.24 -0.15
CA ASN A 53 19.73 -0.04 0.49
C ASN A 53 18.44 -0.84 0.80
N GLU A 54 18.30 -2.02 0.17
CA GLU A 54 17.14 -2.89 0.37
C GLU A 54 16.89 -3.26 1.84
N LYS A 55 17.93 -3.62 2.60
CA LYS A 55 17.80 -4.07 3.98
C LYS A 55 17.29 -2.96 4.88
N GLU A 56 17.82 -1.75 4.72
CA GLU A 56 17.40 -0.57 5.48
C GLU A 56 15.94 -0.22 5.19
N ILE A 57 15.54 -0.19 3.92
CA ILE A 57 14.17 0.17 3.54
C ILE A 57 13.17 -0.91 3.97
N ARG A 58 13.52 -2.20 3.92
CA ARG A 58 12.70 -3.28 4.49
C ARG A 58 12.47 -3.10 5.99
N ASN A 59 13.53 -2.81 6.74
CA ASN A 59 13.43 -2.58 8.19
C ASN A 59 12.57 -1.36 8.50
N TYR A 60 12.74 -0.26 7.75
CA TYR A 60 11.91 0.94 7.87
C TYR A 60 10.42 0.60 7.70
N TRP A 61 10.03 0.00 6.57
CA TRP A 61 8.62 -0.30 6.31
C TRP A 61 8.06 -1.38 7.24
N SER A 62 8.88 -2.35 7.66
CA SER A 62 8.50 -3.35 8.65
C SER A 62 8.11 -2.70 9.98
N SER A 63 8.92 -1.74 10.44
CA SER A 63 8.64 -0.94 11.63
C SER A 63 7.39 -0.07 11.47
N GLU A 64 7.30 0.70 10.39
CA GLU A 64 6.17 1.62 10.16
C GLU A 64 4.81 0.92 10.10
N LEU A 65 4.76 -0.22 9.41
CA LEU A 65 3.53 -0.98 9.18
C LEU A 65 3.24 -2.01 10.27
N ASN A 66 4.17 -2.22 11.22
CA ASN A 66 4.14 -3.31 12.19
C ASN A 66 3.85 -4.66 11.49
N LEU A 67 4.65 -4.95 10.47
CA LEU A 67 4.60 -6.18 9.68
C LEU A 67 5.93 -6.91 9.80
N PRO A 68 5.91 -8.24 9.96
CA PRO A 68 7.13 -9.03 10.02
C PRO A 68 7.87 -8.94 8.67
N LEU A 69 9.20 -9.01 8.69
CA LEU A 69 10.05 -8.92 7.49
C LEU A 69 9.67 -9.93 6.41
N GLN A 70 9.11 -11.07 6.81
CA GLN A 70 8.61 -12.13 5.94
C GLN A 70 7.47 -11.66 5.03
N CYS A 71 6.74 -10.59 5.37
CA CYS A 71 5.75 -9.99 4.47
C CYS A 71 6.42 -9.31 3.26
N PHE A 72 7.63 -8.80 3.39
CA PHE A 72 8.35 -8.11 2.31
C PHE A 72 8.96 -9.15 1.38
N LYS A 73 8.28 -9.47 0.28
CA LYS A 73 8.69 -10.57 -0.60
C LYS A 73 9.57 -10.10 -1.76
N PHE A 74 9.30 -8.91 -2.28
CA PHE A 74 9.87 -8.45 -3.52
C PHE A 74 10.42 -7.03 -3.39
N VAL A 75 11.53 -6.79 -4.08
CA VAL A 75 12.12 -5.47 -4.25
C VAL A 75 12.38 -5.26 -5.72
N TYR A 76 11.98 -4.10 -6.22
CA TYR A 76 12.23 -3.65 -7.57
C TYR A 76 13.07 -2.38 -7.51
N PHE A 77 14.20 -2.38 -8.22
CA PHE A 77 15.05 -1.21 -8.35
C PHE A 77 14.75 -0.50 -9.68
N ASP A 78 14.41 0.79 -9.60
CA ASP A 78 14.18 1.62 -10.78
C ASP A 78 15.50 1.96 -11.48
N LYS A 79 15.80 1.21 -12.53
CA LYS A 79 17.02 1.37 -13.34
C LYS A 79 17.17 2.78 -13.94
N ARG A 80 16.08 3.54 -14.09
CA ARG A 80 16.12 4.92 -14.61
C ARG A 80 16.80 5.90 -13.65
N THR A 81 17.00 5.49 -12.40
CA THR A 81 17.57 6.33 -11.33
C THR A 81 19.04 6.07 -11.06
N VAL A 82 19.70 5.20 -11.84
CA VAL A 82 21.14 4.95 -11.75
C VAL A 82 21.91 6.27 -11.96
N GLY A 83 22.89 6.52 -11.10
CA GLY A 83 23.68 7.75 -11.11
C GLY A 83 23.00 8.97 -10.46
N SER A 84 21.76 8.84 -9.98
CA SER A 84 21.04 9.93 -9.31
C SER A 84 20.87 9.67 -7.82
N LYS A 85 21.34 10.59 -6.98
CA LYS A 85 21.23 10.47 -5.52
C LYS A 85 19.78 10.59 -5.05
N THR A 86 19.36 9.68 -4.19
CA THR A 86 18.06 9.69 -3.52
C THR A 86 18.07 10.68 -2.36
N TYR A 87 16.96 11.42 -2.21
CA TYR A 87 16.73 12.31 -1.08
C TYR A 87 16.68 11.51 0.24
N PRO A 88 17.29 11.98 1.35
CA PRO A 88 17.42 11.18 2.58
C PRO A 88 16.09 10.66 3.15
N ASP A 89 15.03 11.45 2.98
CA ASP A 89 13.71 11.23 3.56
C ASP A 89 12.85 10.30 2.68
N TYR A 90 13.27 10.07 1.43
CA TYR A 90 12.55 9.21 0.51
C TYR A 90 12.84 7.74 0.81
N LYS A 91 11.81 6.99 1.21
CA LYS A 91 11.92 5.57 1.59
C LYS A 91 11.35 4.60 0.54
N GLY A 92 11.33 5.02 -0.72
CA GLY A 92 10.73 4.24 -1.80
C GLY A 92 9.20 4.19 -1.71
N VAL A 93 8.59 3.44 -2.62
CA VAL A 93 7.15 3.12 -2.55
C VAL A 93 7.01 1.73 -1.94
N CYS A 94 6.21 1.61 -0.88
CA CYS A 94 5.77 0.31 -0.40
C CYS A 94 4.39 0.00 -0.96
N MET A 95 4.23 -1.19 -1.51
CA MET A 95 2.94 -1.73 -1.92
C MET A 95 2.55 -2.84 -0.97
N VAL A 96 1.33 -2.80 -0.46
CA VAL A 96 0.73 -3.87 0.34
C VAL A 96 -0.33 -4.55 -0.49
N ARG A 97 -0.25 -5.88 -0.58
CA ARG A 97 -1.20 -6.75 -1.28
C ARG A 97 -1.82 -7.75 -0.32
N TRP A 98 -3.10 -8.02 -0.53
CA TRP A 98 -3.90 -9.03 0.15
C TRP A 98 -4.85 -9.69 -0.86
N GLY A 99 -4.84 -11.01 -0.92
CA GLY A 99 -5.39 -11.78 -2.06
C GLY A 99 -6.92 -11.82 -2.20
N ASN A 100 -7.70 -11.18 -1.33
CA ASN A 100 -9.17 -11.28 -1.40
C ASN A 100 -9.77 -10.19 -2.29
N VAL A 101 -10.09 -10.50 -3.56
CA VAL A 101 -10.73 -9.58 -4.53
C VAL A 101 -12.12 -9.08 -4.09
N ALA A 102 -12.84 -9.85 -3.27
CA ALA A 102 -14.17 -9.45 -2.80
C ALA A 102 -14.09 -8.20 -1.93
N ILE A 103 -13.01 -8.03 -1.15
CA ILE A 103 -12.84 -6.83 -0.32
C ILE A 103 -12.55 -5.60 -1.17
N GLN A 104 -11.72 -5.71 -2.21
CA GLN A 104 -11.50 -4.63 -3.17
C GLN A 104 -12.83 -4.15 -3.75
N ARG A 105 -13.66 -5.07 -4.28
CA ARG A 105 -14.97 -4.74 -4.86
C ARG A 105 -15.87 -4.05 -3.85
N LYS A 106 -15.91 -4.55 -2.61
CA LYS A 106 -16.66 -3.93 -1.51
C LYS A 106 -16.16 -2.52 -1.19
N LEU A 107 -14.84 -2.31 -1.10
CA LEU A 107 -14.25 -1.00 -0.80
C LEU A 107 -14.47 0.02 -1.93
N ILE A 108 -14.44 -0.43 -3.19
CA ILE A 108 -14.76 0.40 -4.35
C ILE A 108 -16.22 0.82 -4.31
N ASN A 109 -17.14 -0.13 -4.14
CA ASN A 109 -18.58 0.16 -4.11
C ASN A 109 -18.93 1.08 -2.94
N LEU A 110 -18.44 0.79 -1.72
CA LEU A 110 -18.66 1.66 -0.56
C LEU A 110 -18.15 3.09 -0.80
N SER A 111 -17.01 3.23 -1.48
CA SER A 111 -16.47 4.56 -1.78
C SER A 111 -17.31 5.30 -2.83
N LYS A 112 -17.83 4.59 -3.85
CA LYS A 112 -18.74 5.16 -4.84
C LYS A 112 -20.05 5.60 -4.21
N ASP A 113 -20.70 4.71 -3.44
CA ASP A 113 -21.95 5.01 -2.75
C ASP A 113 -21.80 6.22 -1.82
N PHE A 114 -20.66 6.31 -1.11
CA PHE A 114 -20.34 7.47 -0.28
C PHE A 114 -20.23 8.76 -1.12
N CYS A 115 -19.49 8.73 -2.24
CA CYS A 115 -19.37 9.89 -3.14
C CYS A 115 -20.73 10.33 -3.67
N GLU A 116 -21.53 9.39 -4.19
CA GLU A 116 -22.85 9.67 -4.77
C GLU A 116 -23.77 10.31 -3.73
N ARG A 117 -23.78 9.79 -2.49
CA ARG A 117 -24.57 10.37 -1.39
C ARG A 117 -24.14 11.78 -1.03
N ILE A 118 -22.83 12.05 -0.95
CA ILE A 118 -22.33 13.39 -0.66
C ILE A 118 -22.70 14.38 -1.78
N ILE A 119 -22.61 13.96 -3.04
CA ILE A 119 -23.02 14.77 -4.19
C ILE A 119 -24.52 15.07 -4.14
N SER A 120 -25.36 14.06 -3.83
CA SER A 120 -26.81 14.24 -3.75
C SER A 120 -27.28 15.05 -2.54
N MET A 121 -26.46 15.18 -1.48
CA MET A 121 -26.78 15.98 -0.30
C MET A 121 -26.66 17.49 -0.54
N GLY A 122 -25.97 17.90 -1.60
CA GLY A 122 -25.82 19.30 -2.00
C GLY A 122 -26.71 19.72 -3.18
N ALA A 123 -27.63 18.85 -3.62
CA ALA A 123 -28.57 19.09 -4.71
C ALA A 123 -29.98 19.37 -4.16
#